data_AF-A0A822H5H4-F1
#
_entry.id   AF-A0A822H5H4-F1
#
_cell.length_a   1.000
_cell.length_b   1.000
_cell.length_c   1.000
_cell.angle_alpha   90.00
_cell.angle_beta   90.00
_cell.angle_gamma   90.00
#
_symmetry.space_group_name_H-M   'P 1'
#
loop_
_entity.id
_entity.type
_entity.pdbx_description
1 polymer ?
#
loop_
_entity_poly.entity_id
_entity_poly.type
_entity_poly.pdbx_seq_one_letter_code
_entity_poly.pdbx_strand_id
1 'polypeptide(L)'
;MLNACRQLSLNQRPFNLIVTLLVHSHIHFRDLEDASSVSLRDIARFCRLYNWYLDLLNQSAPANLSQSELHYFPHRASFIALLLCYYFRLRSVKLQNIYIDKMQLIIAKWYPKPKNIHHYLMKDILEHEQKSLIDNKMELSEGTAWNRALRNNIFVFLACIINRIPLFMCNKPGSSKSSA
;
A
#
# COMPACT_ATOMS: atom_id res chain seq x y z
N MET A 1 11.06 -17.17 -8.47
CA MET A 1 10.25 -16.70 -9.61
C MET A 1 9.52 -15.44 -9.19
N LEU A 2 9.51 -14.40 -10.02
CA LEU A 2 8.61 -13.27 -9.83
C LEU A 2 7.18 -13.82 -9.86
N ASN A 3 6.47 -13.82 -8.72
CA ASN A 3 5.08 -14.26 -8.69
C ASN A 3 4.27 -13.28 -9.55
N ALA A 4 3.88 -13.71 -10.76
CA ALA A 4 3.12 -12.86 -11.67
C ALA A 4 1.80 -12.43 -11.03
N CYS A 5 1.41 -11.16 -11.17
CA CYS A 5 0.13 -10.63 -10.68
C CYS A 5 -1.03 -11.08 -11.59
N ARG A 6 -1.28 -12.40 -11.67
CA ARG A 6 -2.22 -13.00 -12.64
C ARG A 6 -3.62 -12.40 -12.54
N GLN A 7 -4.13 -12.25 -11.31
CA GLN A 7 -5.46 -11.69 -11.06
C GLN A 7 -5.58 -10.23 -11.50
N LEU A 8 -4.50 -9.44 -11.38
CA LEU A 8 -4.48 -8.05 -11.86
C LEU A 8 -4.51 -8.00 -13.39
N SER A 9 -3.81 -8.91 -14.06
CA SER A 9 -3.74 -8.95 -15.53
C SER A 9 -5.03 -9.39 -16.22
N LEU A 10 -6.04 -9.90 -15.48
CA LEU A 10 -7.32 -10.31 -16.05
C LEU A 10 -8.16 -9.13 -16.56
N ASN A 11 -7.96 -7.92 -16.02
CA ASN A 11 -8.64 -6.72 -16.48
C ASN A 11 -7.63 -5.68 -16.94
N GLN A 12 -7.62 -5.43 -18.25
CA GLN A 12 -6.60 -4.60 -18.90
C GLN A 12 -6.62 -3.15 -18.42
N ARG A 13 -7.79 -2.59 -18.07
CA ARG A 13 -7.89 -1.19 -17.64
C ARG A 13 -7.29 -0.95 -16.24
N PRO A 14 -7.68 -1.66 -15.17
CA PRO A 14 -7.00 -1.62 -13.88
C PRO A 14 -5.52 -1.97 -14.00
N PHE A 15 -5.16 -3.00 -14.79
CA PHE A 15 -3.76 -3.36 -15.01
C PHE A 15 -2.94 -2.18 -15.54
N ASN A 16 -3.40 -1.52 -16.61
CA ASN A 16 -2.70 -0.38 -17.20
C ASN A 16 -2.63 0.82 -16.24
N LEU A 17 -3.67 1.05 -15.42
CA LEU A 17 -3.61 2.07 -14.38
C LEU A 17 -2.50 1.73 -13.37
N ILE A 18 -2.44 0.50 -12.86
CA ILE A 18 -1.42 0.11 -11.88
C ILE A 18 -0.01 0.21 -12.48
N VAL A 19 0.19 -0.22 -13.73
CA VAL A 19 1.46 -0.03 -14.44
C VAL A 19 1.81 1.46 -14.54
N THR A 20 0.85 2.31 -14.89
CA THR A 20 1.03 3.77 -14.95
C THR A 20 1.45 4.32 -13.58
N LEU A 21 0.77 3.91 -12.51
CA LEU A 21 1.11 4.32 -11.15
C LEU A 21 2.52 3.88 -10.77
N LEU A 22 2.92 2.64 -11.04
CA LEU A 22 4.27 2.13 -10.78
C LEU A 22 5.35 2.94 -11.53
N VAL A 23 5.11 3.25 -12.81
CA VAL A 23 6.02 4.08 -13.62
C VAL A 23 6.16 5.46 -13.00
N HIS A 24 5.05 6.10 -12.62
CA HIS A 24 5.07 7.41 -11.97
C HIS A 24 5.66 7.39 -10.56
N SER A 25 5.54 6.28 -9.82
CA SER A 25 6.25 6.08 -8.55
C SER A 25 7.76 6.05 -8.76
N HIS A 26 8.23 5.34 -9.79
CA HIS A 26 9.66 5.33 -10.14
C HIS A 26 10.15 6.74 -10.52
N ILE A 27 9.43 7.46 -11.38
CA ILE A 27 9.77 8.83 -11.75
C ILE A 27 9.84 9.72 -10.51
N HIS A 28 8.85 9.64 -9.62
CA HIS A 28 8.82 10.44 -8.40
C HIS A 28 10.06 10.24 -7.52
N PHE A 29 10.50 8.99 -7.32
CA PHE A 29 11.68 8.70 -6.52
C PHE A 29 12.98 9.11 -7.20
N ARG A 30 13.07 8.97 -8.53
CA ARG A 30 14.23 9.45 -9.30
C ARG A 30 14.38 10.97 -9.25
N ASP A 31 13.27 11.70 -9.27
CA ASP A 31 13.26 13.16 -9.16
C ASP A 31 13.59 13.63 -7.73
N LEU A 32 13.15 12.88 -6.71
CA LEU A 32 13.35 13.23 -5.31
C LEU A 32 14.75 12.88 -4.80
N GLU A 33 15.31 11.79 -5.31
CA GLU A 33 16.60 11.22 -4.92
C GLU A 33 17.50 11.13 -6.17
N ASP A 34 17.80 9.92 -6.65
CA ASP A 34 18.60 9.69 -7.85
C ASP A 34 18.09 8.46 -8.64
N ALA A 35 18.67 8.21 -9.82
CA ALA A 35 18.25 7.12 -10.72
C ALA A 35 18.32 5.71 -10.10
N SER A 36 19.22 5.50 -9.12
CA SER A 36 19.47 4.24 -8.44
C SER A 36 18.53 3.97 -7.26
N SER A 37 17.75 4.98 -6.83
CA SER A 37 16.76 4.88 -5.74
C SER A 37 15.65 3.86 -5.99
N VAL A 38 15.42 3.48 -7.25
CA VAL A 38 14.36 2.54 -7.68
C VAL A 38 14.85 1.61 -8.78
N SER A 39 14.37 0.37 -8.76
CA SER A 39 14.76 -0.67 -9.71
C SER A 39 13.64 -1.69 -9.93
N LEU A 40 13.87 -2.66 -10.81
CA LEU A 40 12.95 -3.79 -10.99
C LEU A 40 12.78 -4.64 -9.72
N ARG A 41 13.65 -4.49 -8.70
CA ARG A 41 13.43 -5.10 -7.38
C ARG A 41 12.21 -4.52 -6.67
N ASP A 42 11.88 -3.26 -6.89
CA ASP A 42 10.68 -2.63 -6.35
C ASP A 42 9.43 -3.21 -7.02
N ILE A 43 9.50 -3.49 -8.33
CA ILE A 43 8.45 -4.21 -9.06
C ILE A 43 8.30 -5.64 -8.54
N ALA A 44 9.40 -6.34 -8.27
CA ALA A 44 9.38 -7.67 -7.66
C ALA A 44 8.71 -7.66 -6.28
N ARG A 45 9.04 -6.65 -5.46
CA ARG A 45 8.46 -6.44 -4.14
C ARG A 45 6.97 -6.13 -4.24
N PHE A 46 6.57 -5.29 -5.19
CA PHE A 46 5.17 -4.99 -5.49
C PHE A 46 4.40 -6.26 -5.80
N CYS A 47 4.88 -7.08 -6.73
CA CYS A 47 4.20 -8.32 -7.11
C CYS A 47 4.06 -9.28 -5.92
N ARG A 48 5.09 -9.39 -5.08
CA ARG A 48 5.04 -10.20 -3.87
C ARG A 48 3.96 -9.73 -2.89
N LEU A 49 3.97 -8.44 -2.57
CA LEU A 49 3.03 -7.83 -1.63
C LEU A 49 1.59 -7.85 -2.17
N TYR A 50 1.42 -7.65 -3.48
CA TYR A 50 0.13 -7.75 -4.15
C TYR A 50 -0.48 -9.14 -3.97
N ASN A 51 0.27 -10.19 -4.31
CA ASN A 51 -0.25 -11.56 -4.22
C ASN A 51 -0.57 -11.93 -2.77
N TRP A 52 0.34 -11.63 -1.83
CA TRP A 52 0.09 -11.86 -0.40
C TRP A 52 -1.19 -11.16 0.07
N TYR A 53 -1.35 -9.88 -0.27
CA TYR A 53 -2.49 -9.12 0.22
C TYR A 53 -3.80 -9.57 -0.43
N LEU A 54 -3.78 -9.95 -1.71
CA LEU A 54 -4.93 -10.51 -2.37
C LEU A 54 -5.37 -11.84 -1.74
N ASP A 55 -4.42 -12.71 -1.43
CA ASP A 55 -4.70 -13.97 -0.74
C ASP A 55 -5.30 -13.72 0.64
N LEU A 56 -4.78 -12.73 1.39
CA LEU A 56 -5.32 -12.32 2.67
C LEU A 56 -6.77 -11.81 2.57
N LEU A 57 -7.08 -11.00 1.56
CA LEU A 57 -8.44 -10.51 1.30
C LEU A 57 -9.39 -11.66 0.98
N ASN A 58 -8.98 -12.59 0.11
CA ASN A 58 -9.78 -13.75 -0.26
C ASN A 58 -10.07 -14.68 0.93
N GLN A 59 -9.09 -14.89 1.81
CA GLN A 59 -9.26 -15.74 3.00
C GLN A 59 -10.12 -15.08 4.07
N SER A 60 -10.09 -13.75 4.14
CA SER A 60 -10.84 -12.96 5.13
C SER A 60 -12.22 -12.54 4.64
N ALA A 61 -12.63 -12.95 3.45
CA ALA A 61 -13.88 -12.55 2.82
C ALA A 61 -15.09 -13.18 3.55
N PRO A 62 -16.01 -12.39 4.14
CA PRO A 62 -17.26 -12.93 4.63
C PRO A 62 -18.05 -13.66 3.54
N ALA A 63 -18.69 -14.78 3.90
CA ALA A 63 -19.41 -15.65 2.98
C ALA A 63 -20.54 -14.95 2.20
N ASN A 64 -21.04 -13.82 2.71
CA ASN A 64 -22.17 -13.09 2.14
C ASN A 64 -21.75 -11.92 1.20
N LEU A 65 -20.46 -11.79 0.90
CA LEU A 65 -19.98 -10.74 -0.01
C LEU A 65 -20.53 -10.93 -1.42
N SER A 66 -21.01 -9.84 -2.03
CA SER A 66 -21.45 -9.86 -3.42
C SER A 66 -20.27 -10.04 -4.38
N GLN A 67 -20.53 -10.61 -5.57
CA GLN A 67 -19.53 -10.73 -6.63
C GLN A 67 -18.96 -9.36 -7.04
N SER A 68 -19.77 -8.30 -6.95
CA SER A 68 -19.33 -6.93 -7.19
C SER A 68 -18.33 -6.43 -6.15
N GLU A 69 -18.45 -6.85 -4.88
CA GLU A 69 -17.49 -6.46 -3.84
C GLU A 69 -16.16 -7.20 -3.99
N LEU A 70 -16.20 -8.50 -4.31
CA LEU A 70 -15.02 -9.31 -4.60
C LEU A 70 -14.23 -8.77 -5.79
N HIS A 71 -14.90 -8.17 -6.78
CA HIS A 71 -14.27 -7.54 -7.95
C HIS A 71 -13.27 -6.44 -7.57
N TYR A 72 -13.42 -5.79 -6.41
CA TYR A 72 -12.52 -4.72 -5.97
C TYR A 72 -11.25 -5.23 -5.25
N PHE A 73 -11.17 -6.52 -4.92
CA PHE A 73 -10.04 -7.07 -4.16
C PHE A 73 -8.70 -6.92 -4.90
N PRO A 74 -8.58 -7.24 -6.21
CA PRO A 74 -7.35 -6.98 -6.96
C PRO A 74 -6.95 -5.50 -6.94
N HIS A 75 -7.92 -4.59 -6.97
CA HIS A 75 -7.66 -3.16 -6.93
C HIS A 75 -7.13 -2.70 -5.55
N ARG A 76 -7.81 -3.12 -4.47
CA ARG A 76 -7.38 -2.87 -3.09
C ARG A 76 -5.98 -3.42 -2.83
N ALA A 77 -5.72 -4.68 -3.21
CA ALA A 77 -4.41 -5.30 -3.08
C ALA A 77 -3.31 -4.56 -3.84
N SER A 78 -3.63 -4.04 -5.03
CA SER A 78 -2.67 -3.25 -5.82
C SER A 78 -2.30 -1.95 -5.11
N PHE A 79 -3.27 -1.23 -4.55
CA PHE A 79 -2.99 0.03 -3.86
C PHE A 79 -2.21 -0.19 -2.57
N ILE A 80 -2.54 -1.20 -1.79
CA ILE A 80 -1.76 -1.54 -0.59
C ILE A 80 -0.33 -1.93 -0.95
N ALA A 81 -0.14 -2.77 -1.97
CA ALA A 81 1.19 -3.12 -2.45
C ALA A 81 1.98 -1.89 -2.91
N LEU A 82 1.34 -0.94 -3.59
CA LEU A 82 1.96 0.32 -4.02
C LEU A 82 2.37 1.19 -2.82
N LEU A 83 1.49 1.33 -1.83
CA LEU A 83 1.77 2.12 -0.62
C LEU A 83 2.93 1.51 0.19
N LEU A 84 2.93 0.20 0.38
CA LEU A 84 4.01 -0.55 1.03
C LEU A 84 5.34 -0.46 0.27
N CYS A 85 5.31 -0.40 -1.06
CA CYS A 85 6.54 -0.29 -1.86
C CYS A 85 7.11 1.12 -1.92
N TYR A 86 6.28 2.17 -1.86
CA TYR A 86 6.71 3.54 -2.17
C TYR A 86 6.32 4.55 -1.09
N TYR A 87 5.03 4.64 -0.73
CA TYR A 87 4.54 5.67 0.20
C TYR A 87 5.25 5.62 1.55
N PHE A 88 5.41 4.43 2.14
CA PHE A 88 6.03 4.28 3.46
C PHE A 88 7.55 4.47 3.46
N ARG A 89 8.21 4.48 2.29
CA ARG A 89 9.63 4.83 2.18
C ARG A 89 9.89 6.33 2.32
N LEU A 90 8.87 7.16 2.13
CA LEU A 90 9.01 8.61 2.17
C LEU A 90 9.17 9.10 3.60
N ARG A 91 10.29 9.77 3.88
CA ARG A 91 10.74 10.21 5.21
C ARG A 91 9.87 11.24 5.92
N SER A 92 8.94 11.90 5.22
CA SER A 92 8.13 12.96 5.83
C SER A 92 6.69 12.96 5.34
N VAL A 93 5.79 13.41 6.21
CA VAL A 93 4.36 13.56 5.89
C VAL A 93 4.14 14.50 4.69
N LYS A 94 4.99 15.52 4.54
CA LYS A 94 4.93 16.43 3.38
C LYS A 94 5.19 15.68 2.06
N LEU A 95 6.24 14.86 2.01
CA LEU A 95 6.56 14.07 0.81
C LEU A 95 5.49 13.01 0.53
N GLN A 96 5.00 12.37 1.59
CA GLN A 96 3.87 11.44 1.51
C GLN A 96 2.63 12.08 0.91
N ASN A 97 2.27 13.30 1.31
CA ASN A 97 1.13 14.02 0.73
C ASN A 97 1.36 14.35 -0.75
N ILE A 98 2.52 14.89 -1.12
CA ILE A 98 2.87 15.17 -2.53
C ILE A 98 2.76 13.91 -3.39
N TYR A 99 3.24 12.77 -2.88
CA TYR A 99 3.15 11.49 -3.57
C TYR A 99 1.69 11.07 -3.77
N ILE A 100 0.88 11.08 -2.70
CA ILE A 100 -0.54 10.70 -2.79
C ILE A 100 -1.29 11.61 -3.76
N ASP A 101 -1.07 12.93 -3.70
CA ASP A 101 -1.75 13.87 -4.59
C ASP A 101 -1.40 13.59 -6.06
N LYS A 102 -0.12 13.32 -6.37
CA LYS A 102 0.31 12.90 -7.72
C LYS A 102 -0.38 11.61 -8.17
N MET A 103 -0.43 10.59 -7.31
CA MET A 103 -1.09 9.32 -7.66
C MET A 103 -2.60 9.51 -7.84
N GLN A 104 -3.25 10.29 -6.99
CA GLN A 104 -4.68 10.56 -7.04
C GLN A 104 -5.07 11.30 -8.32
N LEU A 105 -4.24 12.26 -8.76
CA LEU A 105 -4.43 12.96 -10.04
C LEU A 105 -4.38 12.01 -11.24
N ILE A 106 -3.48 11.01 -11.21
CA ILE A 106 -3.42 9.98 -12.25
C ILE A 106 -4.71 9.14 -12.21
N ILE A 107 -5.11 8.66 -11.03
CA ILE A 107 -6.33 7.85 -10.87
C ILE A 107 -7.57 8.60 -11.37
N ALA A 108 -7.70 9.89 -11.04
CA ALA A 108 -8.83 10.72 -11.46
C ALA A 108 -8.95 10.85 -12.99
N LYS A 109 -7.83 10.88 -13.73
CA LYS A 109 -7.84 10.86 -15.20
C LYS A 109 -8.36 9.55 -15.77
N TRP A 110 -8.08 8.44 -15.10
CA TRP A 110 -8.53 7.11 -15.52
C TRP A 110 -9.99 6.83 -15.15
N TYR A 111 -10.50 7.44 -14.07
CA TYR A 111 -11.88 7.30 -13.60
C TYR A 111 -12.55 8.67 -13.39
N PRO A 112 -12.88 9.40 -14.48
CA PRO A 112 -13.43 10.74 -14.40
C PRO A 112 -14.89 10.78 -13.89
N LYS A 113 -15.59 9.65 -13.87
CA LYS A 113 -16.98 9.56 -13.40
C LYS A 113 -17.04 8.99 -11.98
N PRO A 114 -17.54 9.75 -10.98
CA PRO A 114 -17.33 9.46 -9.57
C PRO A 114 -18.02 8.25 -8.94
N LYS A 115 -18.71 7.37 -9.69
CA LYS A 115 -19.74 6.50 -9.10
C LYS A 115 -19.26 5.72 -7.87
N ASN A 116 -17.94 5.45 -7.76
CA ASN A 116 -17.31 4.82 -6.61
C ASN A 116 -15.98 5.50 -6.17
N ILE A 117 -15.88 6.84 -6.11
CA ILE A 117 -14.62 7.56 -5.77
C ILE A 117 -13.93 7.02 -4.52
N HIS A 118 -14.67 6.66 -3.48
CA HIS A 118 -14.10 6.14 -2.23
C HIS A 118 -13.25 4.87 -2.43
N HIS A 119 -13.58 4.03 -3.42
CA HIS A 119 -12.80 2.84 -3.78
C HIS A 119 -11.50 3.17 -4.53
N TYR A 120 -11.28 4.45 -4.84
CA TYR A 120 -10.12 4.98 -5.57
C TYR A 120 -9.30 5.98 -4.76
N LEU A 121 -9.72 6.31 -3.53
CA LEU A 121 -8.98 7.19 -2.64
C LEU A 121 -7.95 6.37 -1.86
N MET A 122 -6.67 6.58 -2.15
CA MET A 122 -5.60 5.80 -1.53
C MET A 122 -5.54 5.98 0.00
N LYS A 123 -5.89 7.16 0.51
CA LYS A 123 -5.93 7.45 1.95
C LYS A 123 -7.04 6.66 2.64
N ASP A 124 -8.25 6.71 2.10
CA ASP A 124 -9.42 5.99 2.64
C ASP A 124 -9.15 4.48 2.67
N ILE A 125 -8.58 3.93 1.60
CA ILE A 125 -8.19 2.51 1.54
C ILE A 125 -7.14 2.22 2.60
N LEU A 126 -6.08 3.03 2.70
CA LEU A 126 -5.04 2.80 3.71
C LEU A 126 -5.62 2.80 5.13
N GLU A 127 -6.44 3.79 5.47
CA GLU A 127 -7.05 3.91 6.80
C GLU A 127 -7.98 2.73 7.09
N HIS A 128 -8.80 2.33 6.12
CA HIS A 128 -9.67 1.16 6.22
C HIS A 128 -8.86 -0.13 6.46
N GLU A 129 -7.82 -0.38 5.66
CA GLU A 129 -7.03 -1.60 5.79
C GLU A 129 -6.21 -1.65 7.07
N GLN A 130 -5.63 -0.52 7.51
CA GLN A 130 -4.95 -0.47 8.79
C GLN A 130 -5.92 -0.73 9.95
N LYS A 131 -7.13 -0.17 9.88
CA LYS A 131 -8.17 -0.43 10.88
C LYS A 131 -8.59 -1.90 10.90
N SER A 132 -8.78 -2.51 9.74
CA SER A 132 -9.18 -3.92 9.64
C SER A 132 -8.11 -4.91 10.12
N LEU A 133 -6.84 -4.60 9.85
CA LEU A 133 -5.72 -5.51 10.16
C LEU A 133 -5.09 -5.30 11.52
N ILE A 134 -5.19 -4.10 12.09
CA ILE A 134 -4.48 -3.73 13.31
C ILE A 134 -5.44 -3.34 14.43
N ASP A 135 -6.42 -2.46 14.15
CA ASP A 135 -7.29 -1.97 15.22
C ASP A 135 -8.10 -3.12 15.82
N ASN A 136 -8.23 -3.10 17.15
CA ASN A 136 -8.91 -4.13 17.95
C ASN A 136 -8.26 -5.54 17.92
N LYS A 137 -7.08 -5.70 17.30
CA LYS A 137 -6.30 -6.95 17.30
C LYS A 137 -4.97 -6.84 18.05
N MET A 138 -4.66 -5.65 18.58
CA MET A 138 -3.46 -5.39 19.35
C MET A 138 -3.80 -4.77 20.71
N GLU A 139 -3.15 -5.28 21.75
CA GLU A 139 -3.10 -4.67 23.07
C GLU A 139 -1.84 -3.80 23.17
N LEU A 140 -2.01 -2.56 23.62
CA LEU A 140 -0.90 -1.65 23.83
C LEU A 140 -0.49 -1.67 25.29
N SER A 141 0.82 -1.72 25.55
CA SER A 141 1.35 -1.50 26.89
C SER A 141 0.99 -0.12 27.41
N GLU A 142 0.76 -0.03 28.72
CA GLU A 142 0.44 1.21 29.41
C GLU A 142 1.48 2.30 29.10
N GLY A 143 1.02 3.51 28.76
CA GLY A 143 1.89 4.62 28.35
C GLY A 143 2.28 4.65 26.87
N THR A 144 1.86 3.68 26.03
CA THR A 144 2.11 3.72 24.58
C THR A 144 1.00 4.46 23.85
N ALA A 145 1.33 5.62 23.26
CA ALA A 145 0.36 6.40 22.49
C ALA A 145 0.05 5.75 21.12
N TRP A 146 -1.23 5.47 20.86
CA TRP A 146 -1.72 4.98 19.56
C TRP A 146 -1.76 6.09 18.51
N ASN A 147 -0.58 6.50 18.04
CA ASN A 147 -0.46 7.56 17.04
C ASN A 147 -0.34 6.99 15.62
N ARG A 148 -0.55 7.85 14.63
CA ARG A 148 -0.46 7.49 13.20
C ARG A 148 0.92 6.91 12.82
N ALA A 149 2.00 7.37 13.44
CA ALA A 149 3.34 6.86 13.15
C ALA A 149 3.51 5.41 13.63
N LEU A 150 3.02 5.10 14.83
CA LEU A 150 3.01 3.73 15.37
C LEU A 150 2.16 2.81 14.50
N ARG A 151 0.93 3.22 14.15
CA ARG A 151 0.06 2.45 13.24
C ARG A 151 0.74 2.18 11.89
N ASN A 152 1.38 3.19 11.30
CA ASN A 152 2.12 3.04 10.05
C ASN A 152 3.29 2.06 10.19
N ASN A 153 4.08 2.17 11.27
CA ASN A 153 5.21 1.27 11.52
C ASN A 153 4.72 -0.17 11.65
N ILE A 154 3.69 -0.43 12.47
CA ILE A 154 3.11 -1.76 12.66
C ILE A 154 2.60 -2.33 11.33
N PHE A 155 1.90 -1.52 10.54
CA PHE A 155 1.38 -1.97 9.24
C PHE A 155 2.51 -2.43 8.30
N VAL A 156 3.59 -1.64 8.22
CA VAL A 156 4.76 -1.97 7.41
C VAL A 156 5.48 -3.21 7.99
N PHE A 157 5.65 -3.28 9.30
CA PHE A 157 6.26 -4.43 9.97
C PHE A 157 5.52 -5.72 9.69
N LEU A 158 4.20 -5.73 9.88
CA LEU A 158 3.35 -6.89 9.61
C LEU A 158 3.56 -7.40 8.18
N ALA A 159 3.47 -6.49 7.20
CA ALA A 159 3.68 -6.83 5.80
C ALA A 159 5.09 -7.37 5.53
N CYS A 160 6.13 -6.71 6.06
CA CYS A 160 7.52 -7.08 5.86
C CYS A 160 7.89 -8.41 6.54
N ILE A 161 7.41 -8.66 7.76
CA ILE A 161 7.66 -9.91 8.50
C ILE A 161 7.03 -11.09 7.76
N ILE A 162 5.73 -11.00 7.44
CA ILE A 162 5.02 -12.08 6.74
C ILE A 162 5.67 -12.35 5.37
N ASN A 163 6.08 -11.29 4.67
CA ASN A 163 6.72 -11.41 3.37
C ASN A 163 8.24 -11.55 3.45
N ARG A 164 8.87 -11.74 4.62
CA ARG A 164 10.35 -11.83 4.74
C ARG A 164 11.10 -10.78 3.90
N ILE A 165 10.60 -9.55 3.90
CA ILE A 165 11.22 -8.40 3.22
C ILE A 165 12.07 -7.68 4.27
N PRO A 166 13.39 -7.54 4.07
CA PRO A 166 14.24 -6.80 4.99
C PRO A 166 13.73 -5.37 5.16
N LEU A 167 13.57 -4.92 6.42
CA LEU A 167 13.10 -3.59 6.77
C LEU A 167 14.16 -2.89 7.64
N PHE A 168 14.54 -1.68 7.25
CA PHE A 168 15.45 -0.84 8.02
C PHE A 168 14.69 0.42 8.46
N MET A 169 14.58 0.62 9.78
CA MET A 169 13.84 1.74 10.37
C MET A 169 14.78 2.87 10.83
N CYS A 170 15.18 3.77 9.92
CA CYS A 170 16.09 4.89 10.24
C CYS A 170 15.32 6.20 10.52
N ASN A 171 15.01 6.52 11.78
CA ASN A 171 14.51 7.85 12.20
C ASN A 171 15.26 8.29 13.46
N LYS A 172 15.08 9.57 13.81
CA LYS A 172 15.59 10.20 15.04
C LYS A 172 15.11 9.44 16.31
N PRO A 173 15.87 9.49 17.42
CA PRO A 173 15.46 8.94 18.71
C PRO A 173 14.05 9.43 19.10
N GLY A 174 13.22 8.55 19.71
CA GLY A 174 11.88 8.89 20.19
C GLY A 174 10.71 8.70 19.21
N SER A 175 10.93 8.20 17.99
CA SER A 175 9.86 8.05 16.98
C SER A 175 9.05 6.72 17.07
N SER A 176 8.79 6.22 18.29
CA SER A 176 8.02 4.98 18.54
C SER A 176 8.55 3.72 17.82
N LYS A 177 9.86 3.63 17.58
CA LYS A 177 10.47 2.48 16.87
C LYS A 177 10.60 1.25 17.74
N SER A 178 11.07 1.44 18.97
CA SER A 178 11.29 0.35 19.92
C SER A 178 9.99 -0.19 20.49
N SER A 179 8.89 0.59 20.36
CA SER A 179 7.55 0.23 20.83
C SER A 179 6.70 -0.48 19.77
N ALA A 180 7.20 -0.57 18.52
CA ALA A 180 6.51 -1.19 17.40
C ALA A 180 7.15 -2.55 17.11
#